data_AF-A0A7Y5W6J9-F1
#
_entry.id   AF-A0A7Y5W6J9-F1
#
_cell.length_a   1.000
_cell.length_b   1.000
_cell.length_c   1.000
_cell.angle_alpha   90.00
_cell.angle_beta   90.00
_cell.angle_gamma   90.00
#
_symmetry.space_group_name_H-M   'P 1'
#
loop_
_entity.id
_entity.type
_entity.pdbx_description
1 polymer ?
#
loop_
_entity_poly.entity_id
_entity_poly.type
_entity_poly.pdbx_seq_one_letter_code
_entity_poly.pdbx_strand_id
1 'polypeptide(L)'
;AYFLLCLLSLVFSAILFRGMDEYNAMFVAVATIVGLVTASFYGWLPLYLPEIFPTRVRATGQGIAFNSGRVLAAAGALTTGWLMQAFDGSYPRACATITLVYVIGMVLIWLAPETKGKPLPE
;
A
#
# COMPACT_ATOMS: atom_id res chain seq x y z
N ALA A 1 2.61 13.18 -2.51
CA ALA A 1 1.34 12.41 -2.68
C ALA A 1 1.42 11.05 -1.99
N TYR A 2 2.39 10.20 -2.35
CA TYR A 2 2.55 8.86 -1.79
C TYR A 2 2.59 8.79 -0.25
N PHE A 3 3.35 9.67 0.41
CA PHE A 3 3.38 9.73 1.88
C PHE A 3 1.98 9.90 2.49
N LEU A 4 1.17 10.80 1.93
CA LEU A 4 -0.22 11.02 2.38
C LEU A 4 -1.09 9.80 2.11
N LEU A 5 -0.92 9.11 0.98
CA LEU A 5 -1.64 7.86 0.70
C LEU A 5 -1.30 6.80 1.76
N CYS A 6 -0.02 6.61 2.10
CA CYS A 6 0.38 5.67 3.16
C CYS A 6 -0.19 6.07 4.52
N LEU A 7 -0.14 7.36 4.88
CA LEU A 7 -0.68 7.86 6.14
C LEU A 7 -2.20 7.64 6.24
N LEU A 8 -2.95 8.00 5.19
CA LEU A 8 -4.39 7.81 5.15
C LEU A 8 -4.76 6.32 5.19
N SER A 9 -4.05 5.46 4.44
CA SER A 9 -4.27 4.02 4.49
C SER A 9 -4.00 3.46 5.89
N LEU A 10 -2.93 3.89 6.57
CA LEU A 10 -2.62 3.46 7.93
C LEU A 10 -3.73 3.88 8.91
N VAL A 11 -4.17 5.14 8.86
CA VAL A 11 -5.20 5.68 9.76
C VAL A 11 -6.54 4.98 9.54
N PHE A 12 -7.04 4.92 8.31
CA PHE A 12 -8.35 4.32 8.05
C PHE A 12 -8.36 2.82 8.27
N SER A 13 -7.27 2.10 7.94
CA SER A 13 -7.17 0.68 8.29
C SER A 13 -7.07 0.46 9.80
N ALA A 14 -6.39 1.33 10.55
CA ALA A 14 -6.37 1.25 12.01
C ALA A 14 -7.76 1.48 12.62
N ILE A 15 -8.53 2.44 12.11
CA ILE A 15 -9.92 2.67 12.52
C ILE A 15 -10.76 1.42 12.23
N LEU A 16 -10.65 0.86 11.02
CA LEU A 16 -11.41 -0.31 10.61
C LEU A 16 -11.12 -1.55 11.49
N PHE A 17 -9.84 -1.86 11.71
CA PHE A 17 -9.45 -3.10 12.40
C PHE A 17 -9.37 -2.99 13.93
N ARG A 18 -9.36 -1.78 14.51
CA ARG A 18 -9.26 -1.59 15.98
C ARG A 18 -10.48 -0.94 16.61
N GLY A 19 -11.32 -0.28 15.81
CA GLY A 19 -12.45 0.51 16.30
C GLY A 19 -13.81 0.02 15.82
N MET A 20 -13.88 -1.06 15.04
CA MET A 20 -15.15 -1.56 14.49
C MET A 20 -15.30 -3.06 14.76
N ASP A 21 -16.23 -3.40 15.66
CA ASP A 21 -16.52 -4.77 16.07
C ASP A 21 -17.88 -5.28 15.55
N GLU A 22 -18.72 -4.38 15.01
CA GLU A 22 -20.06 -4.68 14.54
C GLU A 22 -20.25 -4.32 13.06
N TYR A 23 -21.00 -5.16 12.34
CA TYR A 23 -21.39 -4.88 10.97
C TYR A 23 -22.55 -3.87 10.92
N ASN A 24 -22.25 -2.64 10.53
CA ASN A 24 -23.23 -1.56 10.41
C ASN A 24 -22.91 -0.65 9.20
N ALA A 25 -23.74 0.36 8.95
CA ALA A 25 -23.54 1.30 7.84
C ALA A 25 -22.20 2.04 7.93
N MET A 26 -21.72 2.32 9.15
CA MET A 26 -20.42 2.96 9.37
C MET A 26 -19.28 2.03 8.95
N PHE A 27 -19.36 0.74 9.25
CA PHE A 27 -18.36 -0.26 8.85
C PHE A 27 -18.20 -0.27 7.32
N VAL A 28 -19.32 -0.30 6.59
CA VAL A 28 -19.31 -0.25 5.12
C VAL A 28 -18.72 1.05 4.60
N ALA A 29 -19.05 2.19 5.22
CA ALA A 29 -18.48 3.48 4.84
C ALA A 29 -16.96 3.54 5.05
N VAL A 30 -16.45 3.12 6.22
CA VAL A 30 -15.01 3.09 6.51
C VAL A 30 -14.30 2.08 5.60
N ALA A 31 -14.86 0.89 5.40
CA ALA A 31 -14.30 -0.10 4.49
C ALA A 31 -14.20 0.43 3.04
N THR A 32 -15.21 1.19 2.59
CA THR A 32 -15.19 1.86 1.29
C THR A 32 -14.06 2.89 1.22
N ILE A 33 -13.89 3.71 2.26
CA ILE A 33 -12.79 4.70 2.32
C ILE A 33 -11.44 3.99 2.30
N VAL A 34 -11.26 2.92 3.09
CA VAL A 34 -10.05 2.10 3.06
C VAL A 34 -9.80 1.56 1.65
N GLY A 35 -10.81 1.04 0.98
CA GLY A 35 -10.72 0.55 -0.39
C GLY A 35 -10.32 1.65 -1.38
N LEU A 36 -10.92 2.84 -1.29
CA LEU A 36 -10.60 3.98 -2.15
C LEU A 36 -9.16 4.47 -1.97
N VAL A 37 -8.72 4.65 -0.72
CA VAL A 37 -7.38 5.15 -0.43
C VAL A 37 -6.32 4.13 -0.82
N THR A 38 -6.53 2.85 -0.52
CA THR A 38 -5.58 1.79 -0.91
C THR A 38 -5.58 1.53 -2.41
N ALA A 39 -6.72 1.66 -3.10
CA ALA A 39 -6.78 1.58 -4.55
C ALA A 39 -6.05 2.75 -5.25
N SER A 40 -5.93 3.91 -4.60
CA SER A 40 -5.27 5.09 -5.18
C SER A 40 -3.78 4.86 -5.50
N PHE A 41 -3.13 3.88 -4.87
CA PHE A 41 -1.77 3.47 -5.23
C PHE A 41 -1.66 2.96 -6.68
N TYR A 42 -2.73 2.36 -7.23
CA TYR A 42 -2.77 1.94 -8.63
C TYR A 42 -2.85 3.11 -9.61
N GLY A 43 -3.23 4.32 -9.16
CA GLY A 43 -3.11 5.53 -9.97
C GLY A 43 -1.73 6.17 -9.86
N TRP A 44 -1.14 6.14 -8.66
CA TRP A 44 0.15 6.79 -8.40
C TRP A 44 1.33 6.02 -9.01
N LEU A 45 1.37 4.69 -8.87
CA LEU A 45 2.50 3.87 -9.33
C LEU A 45 2.72 3.95 -10.87
N PRO A 46 1.69 3.80 -11.71
CA PRO A 46 1.85 3.96 -13.16
C PRO A 46 2.21 5.38 -13.59
N LEU A 47 2.00 6.39 -12.75
CA LEU A 47 2.44 7.77 -13.03
C LEU A 47 3.93 7.94 -12.70
N TYR A 48 4.36 7.46 -11.52
CA TYR A 48 5.73 7.65 -11.02
C TYR A 48 6.77 6.77 -11.74
N LEU A 49 6.47 5.49 -12.00
CA LEU A 49 7.42 4.58 -12.65
C LEU A 49 7.89 5.03 -14.05
N PRO A 50 7.04 5.54 -14.96
CA PRO A 50 7.49 6.10 -16.24
C PRO A 50 8.52 7.23 -16.11
N GLU A 51 8.42 8.04 -15.06
CA GLU A 51 9.25 9.24 -14.87
C GLU A 51 10.68 8.88 -14.44
N ILE A 52 10.88 7.72 -13.81
CA ILE A 52 12.21 7.27 -13.37
C ILE A 52 12.94 6.43 -14.41
N PHE A 53 12.24 5.80 -15.36
CA PHE A 53 12.85 4.90 -16.34
C PHE A 53 13.07 5.57 -17.71
N PRO A 54 14.28 5.43 -18.29
CA PRO A 54 14.55 5.83 -19.68
C PRO A 54 13.59 5.20 -20.66
N THR A 55 13.28 5.92 -21.73
CA THR A 55 12.26 5.52 -22.72
C THR A 55 12.54 4.12 -23.27
N ARG A 56 13.81 3.77 -23.52
CA ARG A 56 14.23 2.46 -24.02
C ARG A 56 13.91 1.25 -23.13
N VAL A 57 13.79 1.44 -21.82
CA VAL A 57 13.55 0.35 -20.84
C VAL A 57 12.29 0.55 -20.01
N ARG A 58 11.52 1.60 -20.28
CA ARG A 58 10.36 2.01 -19.47
C ARG A 58 9.33 0.90 -19.27
N ALA A 59 8.93 0.23 -20.35
CA ALA A 59 7.95 -0.86 -20.27
C ALA A 59 8.47 -2.03 -19.42
N THR A 60 9.72 -2.42 -19.62
CA THR A 60 10.37 -3.51 -18.86
C THR A 60 10.55 -3.13 -17.39
N GLY A 61 11.03 -1.92 -17.11
CA GLY A 61 11.23 -1.41 -15.74
C GLY A 61 9.93 -1.36 -14.95
N GLN A 62 8.85 -0.87 -15.56
CA GLN A 62 7.51 -0.92 -14.96
C GLN A 62 7.06 -2.35 -14.71
N GLY A 63 7.22 -3.25 -15.70
CA GLY A 63 6.85 -4.65 -15.57
C GLY A 63 7.58 -5.34 -14.41
N ILE A 64 8.89 -5.13 -14.28
CA ILE A 64 9.68 -5.68 -13.17
C ILE A 64 9.20 -5.08 -11.84
N ALA A 65 9.06 -3.76 -11.74
CA ALA A 65 8.64 -3.09 -10.51
C ALA A 65 7.27 -3.60 -10.00
N PHE A 66 6.28 -3.74 -10.90
CA PHE A 66 4.96 -4.28 -10.55
C PHE A 66 5.01 -5.74 -10.11
N ASN A 67 5.78 -6.58 -10.81
CA ASN A 67 5.88 -8.00 -10.44
C ASN A 67 6.64 -8.20 -9.13
N SER A 68 7.72 -7.44 -8.88
CA SER A 68 8.41 -7.46 -7.59
C SER A 68 7.47 -7.04 -6.45
N GLY A 69 6.64 -6.01 -6.66
CA GLY A 69 5.61 -5.62 -5.69
C GLY A 69 4.61 -6.74 -5.41
N ARG A 70 4.19 -7.50 -6.43
CA ARG A 70 3.29 -8.66 -6.26
C ARG A 70 3.94 -9.79 -5.45
N VAL A 71 5.22 -10.06 -5.66
CA VAL A 71 5.96 -11.07 -4.87
C VAL A 71 6.02 -10.66 -3.40
N LEU A 72 6.31 -9.38 -3.12
CA LEU A 72 6.27 -8.86 -1.75
C LEU A 72 4.87 -8.93 -1.13
N ALA A 73 3.83 -8.61 -1.91
CA ALA A 73 2.44 -8.72 -1.45
C ALA A 73 2.06 -10.17 -1.13
N ALA A 74 2.52 -11.14 -1.92
CA ALA A 74 2.32 -12.57 -1.65
C ALA A 74 3.00 -12.99 -0.34
N ALA A 75 4.22 -12.54 -0.08
CA ALA A 75 4.89 -12.76 1.20
C ALA A 75 4.08 -12.14 2.36
N GLY A 76 3.59 -10.91 2.19
CA GLY A 76 2.70 -10.27 3.16
C GLY A 76 1.44 -11.09 3.45
N ALA A 77 0.77 -11.60 2.41
CA ALA A 77 -0.42 -12.43 2.55
C ALA A 77 -0.13 -13.75 3.31
N LEU A 78 1.02 -14.38 3.05
CA LEU A 78 1.46 -15.57 3.80
C LEU A 78 1.73 -15.25 5.27
N THR A 79 2.36 -14.11 5.56
CA THR A 79 2.60 -13.68 6.94
C THR A 79 1.30 -13.44 7.71
N THR A 80 0.21 -13.01 7.05
CA THR A 80 -1.12 -12.90 7.66
C THR A 80 -1.59 -14.21 8.27
N GLY A 81 -1.42 -15.32 7.55
CA GLY A 81 -1.80 -16.64 8.05
C GLY A 81 -1.05 -17.02 9.33
N TRP A 82 0.24 -16.71 9.40
CA TRP A 82 1.05 -16.93 10.60
C TRP A 82 0.69 -15.98 11.74
N LEU A 83 0.44 -14.70 11.45
CA LEU A 83 0.01 -13.71 12.44
C LEU A 83 -1.35 -14.08 13.05
N MET A 84 -2.28 -14.62 12.27
CA MET A 84 -3.55 -15.12 12.80
C MET A 84 -3.34 -16.26 13.79
N GLN A 85 -2.41 -17.20 13.52
CA GLN A 85 -2.07 -18.26 14.47
C GLN A 85 -1.42 -17.70 15.74
N ALA A 86 -0.52 -16.72 15.59
CA ALA A 86 0.19 -16.08 16.71
C ALA A 86 -0.72 -15.22 17.61
N PHE A 87 -1.85 -14.74 17.09
CA PHE A 87 -2.83 -13.95 17.84
C PHE A 87 -4.09 -14.73 18.21
N ASP A 88 -3.98 -16.05 18.40
CA ASP A 88 -5.08 -16.92 18.83
C ASP A 88 -6.33 -16.84 17.93
N GLY A 89 -6.12 -16.68 16.61
CA GLY A 89 -7.19 -16.54 15.61
C GLY A 89 -7.77 -15.13 15.50
N SER A 90 -7.23 -14.14 16.20
CA SER A 90 -7.71 -12.75 16.14
C SER A 90 -7.38 -12.09 14.79
N TYR A 91 -8.33 -12.13 13.86
CA TYR A 91 -8.26 -11.48 12.56
C TYR A 91 -7.99 -9.95 12.65
N PRO A 92 -8.68 -9.17 13.52
CA PRO A 92 -8.45 -7.74 13.60
C PRO A 92 -7.03 -7.39 14.05
N ARG A 93 -6.45 -8.15 14.99
CA ARG A 93 -5.05 -7.95 15.44
C ARG A 93 -4.04 -8.29 14.35
N ALA A 94 -4.25 -9.39 13.62
CA ALA A 94 -3.39 -9.78 12.51
C ALA A 94 -3.37 -8.69 11.41
N CYS A 95 -4.55 -8.25 10.96
CA CYS A 95 -4.67 -7.22 9.93
C CYS A 95 -4.15 -5.86 10.39
N ALA A 96 -4.42 -5.47 11.64
CA ALA A 96 -3.90 -4.22 12.21
C ALA A 96 -2.38 -4.20 12.38
N THR A 97 -1.73 -5.37 12.41
CA THR A 97 -0.27 -5.49 12.43
C THR A 97 0.31 -5.39 11.02
N ILE A 98 -0.33 -6.02 10.04
CA ILE A 98 0.12 -5.99 8.63
C ILE A 98 0.04 -4.59 8.04
N THR A 99 -0.96 -3.80 8.42
CA THR A 99 -1.12 -2.42 7.93
C THR A 99 0.04 -1.51 8.34
N LEU A 100 0.88 -1.92 9.31
CA LEU A 100 2.13 -1.22 9.64
C LEU A 100 3.13 -1.20 8.47
N VAL A 101 2.94 -2.01 7.42
CA VAL A 101 3.71 -1.90 6.18
C VAL A 101 3.63 -0.49 5.57
N TYR A 102 2.55 0.25 5.80
CA TYR A 102 2.45 1.64 5.35
C TYR A 102 3.45 2.57 6.04
N VAL A 103 3.92 2.24 7.25
CA VAL A 103 5.01 2.97 7.92
C VAL A 103 6.32 2.80 7.15
N ILE A 104 6.60 1.58 6.66
CA ILE A 104 7.75 1.32 5.81
C ILE A 104 7.65 2.16 4.53
N GLY A 105 6.47 2.19 3.89
CA GLY A 105 6.23 3.05 2.71
C GLY A 105 6.47 4.55 3.00
N MET A 106 5.99 5.04 4.14
CA MET A 106 6.20 6.43 4.57
C MET A 106 7.67 6.79 4.75
N VAL A 107 8.53 5.83 5.11
CA VAL A 107 9.98 6.05 5.23
C VAL A 107 10.66 5.92 3.87
N LEU A 108 10.32 4.90 3.09
CA LEU A 108 10.95 4.62 1.80
C LEU A 108 10.77 5.73 0.76
N ILE A 109 9.64 6.45 0.79
CA ILE A 109 9.39 7.52 -0.17
C ILE A 109 10.41 8.67 -0.08
N TRP A 110 11.05 8.86 1.07
CA TRP A 110 12.09 9.89 1.24
C TRP A 110 13.41 9.52 0.55
N LEU A 111 13.60 8.24 0.23
CA LEU A 111 14.74 7.75 -0.55
C LEU A 111 14.45 7.79 -2.05
N ALA A 112 13.19 7.97 -2.44
CA ALA A 112 12.75 7.98 -3.82
C ALA A 112 13.09 9.34 -4.48
N PRO A 113 13.64 9.36 -5.71
CA PRO A 113 13.96 10.61 -6.40
C PRO A 113 12.69 11.41 -6.72
N GLU A 114 12.72 12.71 -6.43
CA GLU A 114 11.66 13.63 -6.86
C GLU A 114 11.75 13.85 -8.39
N THR A 115 10.68 13.53 -9.10
CA THR A 115 10.56 13.56 -10.56
C THR A 115 9.70 14.71 -11.07
N LYS A 116 8.94 15.39 -10.20
CA LYS A 116 8.01 16.44 -10.59
C LYS A 116 8.73 17.59 -11.33
N GLY A 117 8.28 17.87 -12.55
CA GLY A 117 8.78 18.97 -13.37
C GLY A 117 10.14 18.73 -14.02
N LYS A 118 10.67 17.50 -13.95
CA LYS A 118 11.88 17.10 -14.68
C LYS A 118 11.51 16.53 -16.05
N PRO A 119 12.35 16.72 -17.08
CA PRO A 119 12.18 16.05 -18.36
C PRO A 119 12.29 14.53 -18.17
N LEU A 120 11.59 13.78 -19.01
CA LEU A 120 11.67 12.32 -18.99
C LEU A 120 13.10 11.89 -19.35
N PRO A 121 13.67 10.86 -18.68
CA PRO A 121 14.97 10.33 -19.05
C PRO A 121 14.92 9.71 -20.46
N GLU A 122 15.94 9.98 -21.28
CA GLU A 122 16.09 9.42 -22.64
C GLU A 122 16.67 7.99 -22.64
#